data_AF-A0A7J0CU44-F1
#
_entry.id   AF-A0A7J0CU44-F1
#
_cell.length_a   1.000
_cell.length_b   1.000
_cell.length_c   1.000
_cell.angle_alpha   90.00
_cell.angle_beta   90.00
_cell.angle_gamma   90.00
#
_symmetry.space_group_name_H-M   'P 1'
#
loop_
_entity.id
_entity.type
_entity.pdbx_description
1 polymer ?
#
loop_
_entity_poly.entity_id
_entity_poly.type
_entity_poly.pdbx_seq_one_letter_code
_entity_poly.pdbx_strand_id
1 'polypeptide(L)'
;MSLFSGWRAALRIARRDAVRAKGRSALVVAMIALPVLGVTAADLTYRSALPTLAEELTADLGAADALFTDQGMGPVRLEQMPDGIMWQTPEDAPETFPDDERKPVDVPATFPKGSRHLTEQSVPASVTTRHGITDTQITELSVADPLLRGRVELTDGAYPRAKDEIAATEAFIEASGLSIGDRVTVRGPEQVYTLTGAVELPAELEARSLFAVPGAVIAPWQKTSDGDKEILPPQVSNLQWLVQGPPGAGVTWQDVLAANEKGVVVRARQVALDPPPDSEVPMAAHMQGWETDNAELTAAALTVAAMAVLEIVLLAGPAFAVGARRSRRQLGLVGSCGGTRGQVRAVVLAGGAVLGGVGAVAGVGAGFGLTVLFRPMIEDFTGNRFGELTVRPWEILAIAVLGLVTGVLAALAPAIVAGRQSILESLTGHRGTRRSSRVLPIVGSVVLAGGIAVAVYGGVSGNTTLVAGGSVLAELGLLGCIPVIVGFLGRLGRRLPLTPRIALRDAARNRGRTAPAVAAVMAAVAGSVAIATYTSSSAAENDYDHQPNLTAGTAALMTFDTTKKADLPRARAAVEQNYPVSGGRTDLGRLWAGSDCSVYYEEENGCGTLDIVKPTGKAHSCP
;
A
#
# COMPACT_ATOMS: atom_id res chain seq x y z
N MET A 1 3.46 -3.95 52.32
CA MET A 1 2.24 -4.61 51.81
C MET A 1 2.27 -4.57 50.30
N SER A 2 2.30 -5.73 49.61
CA SER A 2 2.55 -5.75 48.16
C SER A 2 1.35 -5.19 47.38
N LEU A 3 1.62 -4.20 46.51
CA LEU A 3 0.67 -3.60 45.56
C LEU A 3 -0.07 -4.67 44.73
N PHE A 4 0.53 -5.85 44.55
CA PHE A 4 0.00 -6.96 43.77
C PHE A 4 -1.14 -7.75 44.45
N SER A 5 -1.23 -7.76 45.79
CA SER A 5 -2.28 -8.52 46.50
C SER A 5 -3.68 -7.96 46.25
N GLY A 6 -3.82 -6.63 46.21
CA GLY A 6 -5.08 -5.94 45.92
C GLY A 6 -5.56 -6.13 44.48
N TRP A 7 -4.63 -6.19 43.52
CA TRP A 7 -4.94 -6.39 42.10
C TRP A 7 -5.44 -7.81 41.79
N ARG A 8 -4.92 -8.84 42.48
CA ARG A 8 -5.41 -10.22 42.32
C ARG A 8 -6.89 -10.35 42.70
N ALA A 9 -7.30 -9.72 43.81
CA ALA A 9 -8.70 -9.72 44.22
C ALA A 9 -9.57 -8.95 43.22
N ALA A 10 -9.11 -7.79 42.76
CA ALA A 10 -9.81 -6.97 41.76
C ALA A 10 -10.02 -7.73 40.43
N LEU A 11 -8.99 -8.39 39.89
CA LEU A 11 -9.08 -9.21 38.68
C LEU A 11 -10.04 -10.40 38.84
N ARG A 12 -10.03 -11.05 39.99
CA ARG A 12 -10.95 -12.19 40.26
C ARG A 12 -12.41 -11.73 40.32
N ILE A 13 -12.67 -10.58 40.93
CA ILE A 13 -14.01 -9.97 40.96
C ILE A 13 -14.44 -9.57 39.55
N ALA A 14 -13.58 -8.87 38.82
CA ALA A 14 -13.82 -8.42 37.45
C ALA A 14 -14.14 -9.58 36.50
N ARG A 15 -13.34 -10.65 36.52
CA ARG A 15 -13.58 -11.86 35.71
C ARG A 15 -14.94 -12.50 36.02
N ARG A 16 -15.31 -12.62 37.30
CA ARG A 16 -16.61 -13.18 37.70
C ARG A 16 -17.78 -12.30 37.29
N ASP A 17 -17.64 -10.98 37.38
CA ASP A 17 -18.69 -10.05 36.95
C ASP A 17 -18.88 -10.12 35.42
N ALA A 18 -17.79 -10.19 34.66
CA ALA A 18 -17.84 -10.33 33.21
C ALA A 18 -18.58 -11.60 32.76
N VAL A 19 -18.29 -12.75 33.38
CA VAL A 19 -18.97 -14.02 33.06
C VAL A 19 -20.46 -14.01 33.43
N ARG A 20 -20.83 -13.30 34.49
CA ARG A 20 -22.24 -13.18 34.91
C ARG A 20 -23.03 -12.24 33.99
N ALA A 21 -22.40 -11.17 33.51
CA ALA A 21 -23.03 -10.15 32.68
C ALA A 21 -22.80 -10.36 31.17
N LYS A 22 -23.03 -11.60 30.68
CA LYS A 22 -22.66 -12.07 29.32
C LYS A 22 -22.98 -11.07 28.20
N GLY A 23 -24.20 -10.54 28.12
CA GLY A 23 -24.59 -9.63 27.04
C GLY A 23 -23.83 -8.29 27.05
N ARG A 24 -23.50 -7.75 28.22
CA ARG A 24 -22.72 -6.50 28.33
C ARG A 24 -21.26 -6.76 28.03
N SER A 25 -20.72 -7.83 28.57
CA SER A 25 -19.34 -8.23 28.32
C SER A 25 -19.12 -8.55 26.85
N ALA A 26 -20.07 -9.21 26.19
CA ALA A 26 -20.05 -9.43 24.75
C ALA A 26 -20.04 -8.12 23.96
N LEU A 27 -20.88 -7.14 24.33
CA LEU A 27 -20.88 -5.82 23.68
C LEU A 27 -19.53 -5.12 23.82
N VAL A 28 -18.96 -5.05 25.03
CA VAL A 28 -17.66 -4.40 25.26
C VAL A 28 -16.54 -5.15 24.52
N VAL A 29 -16.54 -6.48 24.57
CA VAL A 29 -15.58 -7.31 23.84
C VAL A 29 -15.70 -7.06 22.33
N ALA A 30 -16.91 -7.01 21.77
CA ALA A 30 -17.11 -6.74 20.35
C ALA A 30 -16.63 -5.34 19.94
N MET A 31 -16.89 -4.31 20.75
CA MET A 31 -16.43 -2.94 20.49
C MET A 31 -14.91 -2.78 20.50
N ILE A 32 -14.19 -3.63 21.24
CA ILE A 32 -12.72 -3.65 21.28
C ILE A 32 -12.17 -4.62 20.22
N ALA A 33 -12.81 -5.77 20.03
CA ALA A 33 -12.37 -6.80 19.09
C ALA A 33 -12.50 -6.34 17.64
N LEU A 34 -13.53 -5.58 17.28
CA LEU A 34 -13.75 -5.12 15.90
C LEU A 34 -12.61 -4.24 15.35
N PRO A 35 -12.16 -3.17 16.04
CA PRO A 35 -11.03 -2.39 15.56
C PRO A 35 -9.71 -3.18 15.60
N VAL A 36 -9.48 -4.00 16.64
CA VAL A 36 -8.30 -4.88 16.72
C VAL A 36 -8.26 -5.85 15.53
N LEU A 37 -9.40 -6.47 15.21
CA LEU A 37 -9.60 -7.33 14.05
C LEU A 37 -9.27 -6.58 12.77
N GLY A 38 -9.81 -5.37 12.58
CA GLY A 38 -9.57 -4.56 11.39
C GLY A 38 -8.09 -4.23 11.19
N VAL A 39 -7.41 -3.79 12.26
CA VAL A 39 -5.97 -3.47 12.21
C VAL A 39 -5.13 -4.72 11.99
N THR A 40 -5.44 -5.84 12.66
CA THR A 40 -4.74 -7.12 12.43
C THR A 40 -4.93 -7.63 11.01
N ALA A 41 -6.16 -7.59 10.48
CA ALA A 41 -6.43 -8.04 9.12
C ALA A 41 -5.72 -7.15 8.09
N ALA A 42 -5.76 -5.82 8.28
CA ALA A 42 -5.07 -4.87 7.42
C ALA A 42 -3.54 -5.05 7.45
N ASP A 43 -2.94 -5.23 8.63
CA ASP A 43 -1.51 -5.49 8.80
C ASP A 43 -1.06 -6.77 8.09
N LEU A 44 -1.79 -7.88 8.34
CA LEU A 44 -1.52 -9.16 7.68
C LEU A 44 -1.68 -9.06 6.16
N THR A 45 -2.75 -8.43 5.68
CA THR A 45 -3.00 -8.26 4.24
C THR A 45 -1.91 -7.39 3.61
N TYR A 46 -1.58 -6.24 4.20
CA TYR A 46 -0.58 -5.32 3.66
C TYR A 46 0.79 -5.99 3.55
N ARG A 47 1.21 -6.72 4.59
CA ARG A 47 2.49 -7.42 4.57
C ARG A 47 2.52 -8.68 3.73
N SER A 48 1.38 -9.35 3.56
CA SER A 48 1.30 -10.52 2.68
C SER A 48 1.16 -10.12 1.21
N ALA A 49 0.66 -8.91 0.93
CA ALA A 49 0.56 -8.35 -0.41
C ALA A 49 1.88 -7.75 -0.91
N LEU A 50 2.75 -7.29 0.00
CA LEU A 50 4.10 -6.87 -0.34
C LEU A 50 5.02 -8.09 -0.42
N PRO A 51 5.55 -8.44 -1.61
CA PRO A 51 6.47 -9.55 -1.71
C PRO A 51 7.71 -9.28 -0.85
N THR A 52 8.14 -10.30 -0.11
CA THR A 52 9.47 -10.28 0.50
C THR A 52 10.53 -10.24 -0.60
N LEU A 53 11.73 -9.74 -0.30
CA LEU A 53 12.83 -9.71 -1.27
C LEU A 53 13.10 -11.10 -1.87
N ALA A 54 12.96 -12.17 -1.08
CA ALA A 54 13.11 -13.54 -1.57
C ALA A 54 12.00 -13.96 -2.55
N GLU A 55 10.76 -13.53 -2.33
CA GLU A 55 9.63 -13.75 -3.23
C GLU A 55 9.77 -12.93 -4.50
N GLU A 56 10.17 -11.65 -4.40
CA GLU A 56 10.47 -10.77 -5.54
C GLU A 56 11.58 -11.37 -6.42
N LEU A 57 12.68 -11.83 -5.82
CA LEU A 57 13.75 -12.52 -6.56
C LEU A 57 13.26 -13.83 -7.19
N THR A 58 12.29 -14.52 -6.59
CA THR A 58 11.69 -15.73 -7.18
C THR A 58 10.77 -15.39 -8.34
N ALA A 59 10.04 -14.28 -8.26
CA ALA A 59 9.25 -13.75 -9.37
C ALA A 59 10.12 -13.35 -10.56
N ASP A 60 11.29 -12.75 -10.32
CA ASP A 60 12.19 -12.30 -11.39
C ASP A 60 13.05 -13.43 -11.96
N LEU A 61 13.60 -14.29 -11.10
CA LEU A 61 14.65 -15.25 -11.46
C LEU A 61 14.12 -16.69 -11.56
N GLY A 62 12.94 -16.99 -11.01
CA GLY A 62 12.53 -18.37 -10.77
C GLY A 62 13.51 -19.08 -9.83
N ALA A 63 13.98 -20.26 -10.21
CA ALA A 63 15.04 -20.98 -9.51
C ALA A 63 16.47 -20.65 -10.02
N ALA A 64 16.63 -19.67 -10.91
CA ALA A 64 17.95 -19.20 -11.33
C ALA A 64 18.65 -18.40 -10.20
N ASP A 65 19.98 -18.34 -10.27
CA ASP A 65 20.81 -17.63 -9.29
C ASP A 65 20.96 -16.15 -9.64
N ALA A 66 20.91 -15.79 -10.93
CA ALA A 66 21.04 -14.40 -11.36
C ALA A 66 20.42 -14.13 -12.73
N LEU A 67 20.12 -12.86 -13.00
CA LEU A 67 19.74 -12.32 -14.30
C LEU A 67 20.84 -11.36 -14.78
N PHE A 68 21.42 -11.66 -15.94
CA PHE A 68 22.41 -10.81 -16.60
C PHE A 68 21.71 -10.04 -17.72
N THR A 69 21.93 -8.74 -17.80
CA THR A 69 21.29 -7.85 -18.77
C THR A 69 22.30 -6.90 -19.40
N ASP A 70 22.30 -6.84 -20.73
CA ASP A 70 23.00 -5.79 -21.49
C ASP A 70 22.10 -4.53 -21.55
N GLN A 71 22.67 -3.39 -21.17
CA GLN A 71 21.99 -2.09 -21.22
C GLN A 71 22.09 -1.42 -22.61
N GLY A 72 22.71 -2.08 -23.59
CA GLY A 72 22.83 -1.58 -24.95
C GLY A 72 23.74 -0.36 -25.08
N MET A 73 24.61 -0.12 -24.09
CA MET A 73 25.61 0.96 -24.09
C MET A 73 26.97 0.52 -24.67
N GLY A 74 27.11 -0.77 -24.99
CA GLY A 74 28.38 -1.39 -25.37
C GLY A 74 29.25 -1.72 -24.15
N PRO A 75 30.52 -2.12 -24.36
CA PRO A 75 31.41 -2.58 -23.29
C PRO A 75 31.98 -1.41 -22.48
N VAL A 76 31.10 -0.66 -21.82
CA VAL A 76 31.41 0.47 -20.94
C VAL A 76 31.31 -0.01 -19.50
N ARG A 77 32.26 0.37 -18.65
CA ARG A 77 32.23 0.03 -17.22
C ARG A 77 30.99 0.61 -16.55
N LEU A 78 30.31 -0.21 -15.75
CA LEU A 78 29.15 0.19 -14.93
C LEU A 78 29.45 0.07 -13.44
N GLU A 79 28.68 0.79 -12.65
CA GLU A 79 28.56 0.61 -11.21
C GLU A 79 27.09 0.39 -10.88
N GLN A 80 26.78 -0.60 -10.04
CA GLN A 80 25.41 -0.89 -9.63
C GLN A 80 25.33 -1.10 -8.12
N MET A 81 24.11 -0.95 -7.60
CA MET A 81 23.76 -1.42 -6.28
C MET A 81 23.68 -2.96 -6.26
N PRO A 82 23.80 -3.59 -5.08
CA PRO A 82 23.64 -5.04 -4.91
C PRO A 82 22.29 -5.60 -5.39
N ASP A 83 21.25 -4.77 -5.47
CA ASP A 83 19.92 -5.14 -5.96
C ASP A 83 19.83 -5.26 -7.50
N GLY A 84 20.83 -4.75 -8.23
CA GLY A 84 20.86 -4.70 -9.68
C GLY A 84 19.78 -3.81 -10.32
N ILE A 85 19.07 -2.99 -9.52
CA ILE A 85 18.03 -2.08 -10.02
C ILE A 85 18.66 -0.74 -10.38
N MET A 86 19.41 -0.18 -9.43
CA MET A 86 20.07 1.09 -9.63
C MET A 86 21.49 0.85 -10.15
N TRP A 87 21.82 1.50 -11.25
CA TRP A 87 23.14 1.46 -11.86
C TRP A 87 23.45 2.79 -12.55
N GLN A 88 24.74 3.05 -12.77
CA GLN A 88 25.23 4.23 -13.47
C GLN A 88 26.56 3.93 -14.17
N THR A 89 26.92 4.78 -15.13
CA THR A 89 28.29 4.87 -15.65
C THR A 89 29.11 5.79 -14.75
N PRO A 90 30.33 5.42 -14.34
CA PRO A 90 31.24 6.30 -13.62
C PRO A 90 31.51 7.61 -14.37
N GLU A 91 31.81 8.69 -13.66
CA GLU A 91 32.10 10.02 -14.25
C GLU A 91 33.30 10.00 -15.23
N ASP A 92 34.22 9.05 -15.07
CA ASP A 92 35.39 8.87 -15.92
C ASP A 92 35.16 7.95 -17.14
N ALA A 93 33.95 7.40 -17.28
CA ALA A 93 33.60 6.55 -18.42
C ALA A 93 33.55 7.37 -19.72
N PRO A 94 33.97 6.81 -20.87
CA PRO A 94 33.83 7.48 -22.15
C PRO A 94 32.35 7.78 -22.45
N GLU A 95 32.07 8.96 -23.03
CA GLU A 95 30.72 9.32 -23.47
C GLU A 95 30.13 8.19 -24.33
N THR A 96 28.87 7.82 -24.06
CA THR A 96 28.20 6.73 -24.75
C THR A 96 28.19 7.00 -26.25
N PHE A 97 28.80 6.09 -27.02
CA PHE A 97 28.81 6.18 -28.48
C PHE A 97 27.37 6.28 -29.04
N PRO A 98 27.17 7.00 -30.17
CA PRO A 98 25.89 6.97 -30.88
C PRO A 98 25.51 5.51 -31.22
N ASP A 99 24.20 5.22 -31.26
CA ASP A 99 23.65 3.84 -31.28
C ASP A 99 24.26 2.95 -32.39
N ASP A 100 24.67 3.54 -33.50
CA ASP A 100 25.25 2.88 -34.67
C ASP A 100 26.72 2.44 -34.50
N GLU A 101 27.43 2.99 -33.52
CA GLU A 101 28.82 2.65 -33.22
C GLU A 101 28.99 1.70 -32.01
N ARG A 102 27.89 1.39 -31.30
CA ARG A 102 27.91 0.53 -30.12
C ARG A 102 28.20 -0.93 -30.49
N LYS A 103 29.25 -1.50 -29.90
CA LYS A 103 29.58 -2.91 -30.08
C LYS A 103 28.75 -3.77 -29.13
N PRO A 104 28.17 -4.90 -29.59
CA PRO A 104 27.46 -5.83 -28.73
C PRO A 104 28.38 -6.36 -27.61
N VAL A 105 27.86 -6.47 -26.39
CA VAL A 105 28.57 -7.11 -25.28
C VAL A 105 28.37 -8.62 -25.37
N ASP A 106 29.48 -9.39 -25.31
CA ASP A 106 29.41 -10.85 -25.17
C ASP A 106 29.08 -11.20 -23.71
N VAL A 107 27.78 -11.15 -23.38
CA VAL A 107 27.26 -11.44 -22.04
C VAL A 107 27.61 -12.86 -21.59
N PRO A 108 27.49 -13.93 -22.41
CA PRO A 108 27.93 -15.27 -22.01
C PRO A 108 29.40 -15.39 -21.59
N ALA A 109 30.29 -14.55 -22.13
CA ALA A 109 31.69 -14.51 -21.72
C ALA A 109 31.93 -13.86 -20.33
N THR A 110 30.90 -13.30 -19.70
CA THR A 110 30.97 -12.74 -18.33
C THR A 110 30.51 -13.72 -17.27
N PHE A 111 29.91 -14.85 -17.65
CA PHE A 111 29.39 -15.82 -16.69
C PHE A 111 30.50 -16.51 -15.89
N PRO A 112 30.23 -16.85 -14.62
CA PRO A 112 31.12 -17.72 -13.85
C PRO A 112 31.36 -19.05 -14.57
N LYS A 113 32.55 -19.61 -14.43
CA LYS A 113 32.89 -20.88 -15.10
C LYS A 113 31.99 -22.02 -14.61
N GLY A 114 31.43 -22.77 -15.55
CA GLY A 114 30.53 -23.88 -15.27
C GLY A 114 29.06 -23.50 -15.10
N SER A 115 28.70 -22.24 -15.39
CA SER A 115 27.31 -21.77 -15.34
C SER A 115 26.47 -22.33 -16.48
N ARG A 116 25.20 -22.60 -16.17
CA ARG A 116 24.15 -22.92 -17.14
C ARG A 116 23.27 -21.69 -17.31
N HIS A 117 22.75 -21.41 -18.50
CA HIS A 117 21.88 -20.28 -18.72
C HIS A 117 20.67 -20.60 -19.61
N LEU A 118 19.64 -19.77 -19.48
CA LEU A 118 18.50 -19.65 -20.38
C LEU A 118 18.46 -18.21 -20.91
N THR A 119 17.94 -18.04 -22.10
CA THR A 119 17.70 -16.72 -22.69
C THR A 119 16.23 -16.35 -22.60
N GLU A 120 15.96 -15.09 -22.32
CA GLU A 120 14.63 -14.50 -22.30
C GLU A 120 14.63 -13.30 -23.25
N GLN A 121 13.64 -13.25 -24.14
CA GLN A 121 13.42 -12.10 -25.00
C GLN A 121 11.93 -11.93 -25.25
N SER A 122 11.45 -10.70 -25.18
CA SER A 122 10.04 -10.39 -25.39
C SER A 122 9.82 -9.58 -26.64
N VAL A 123 8.65 -9.74 -27.26
CA VAL A 123 8.20 -8.94 -28.39
C VAL A 123 6.73 -8.56 -28.19
N PRO A 124 6.36 -7.27 -28.29
CA PRO A 124 4.97 -6.86 -28.34
C PRO A 124 4.35 -7.34 -29.66
N ALA A 125 3.15 -7.92 -29.60
CA ALA A 125 2.49 -8.47 -30.76
C ALA A 125 0.96 -8.35 -30.68
N SER A 126 0.33 -8.16 -31.83
CA SER A 126 -1.12 -8.25 -31.95
C SER A 126 -1.51 -9.68 -32.34
N VAL A 127 -2.48 -10.27 -31.65
CA VAL A 127 -2.89 -11.66 -31.85
C VAL A 127 -4.39 -11.78 -32.05
N THR A 128 -4.83 -12.78 -32.81
CA THR A 128 -6.25 -13.08 -33.01
C THR A 128 -6.84 -13.80 -31.80
N THR A 129 -8.01 -13.35 -31.36
CA THR A 129 -8.81 -13.93 -30.29
C THR A 129 -10.19 -14.34 -30.78
N ARG A 130 -11.00 -14.96 -29.93
CA ARG A 130 -12.41 -15.26 -30.28
C ARG A 130 -13.24 -13.99 -30.51
N HIS A 131 -12.84 -12.89 -29.88
CA HIS A 131 -13.56 -11.62 -29.90
C HIS A 131 -13.00 -10.61 -30.91
N GLY A 132 -11.88 -10.92 -31.58
CA GLY A 132 -11.25 -10.03 -32.56
C GLY A 132 -9.74 -10.07 -32.49
N ILE A 133 -9.12 -8.90 -32.26
CA ILE A 133 -7.67 -8.74 -32.14
C ILE A 133 -7.38 -8.13 -30.77
N THR A 134 -6.33 -8.59 -30.11
CA THR A 134 -5.80 -7.97 -28.90
C THR A 134 -4.30 -7.80 -29.02
N ASP A 135 -3.76 -6.79 -28.35
CA ASP A 135 -2.33 -6.65 -28.14
C ASP A 135 -1.90 -7.43 -26.90
N THR A 136 -0.72 -8.03 -26.95
CA THR A 136 -0.11 -8.80 -25.88
C THR A 136 1.41 -8.80 -26.03
N GLN A 137 2.11 -9.29 -25.02
CA GLN A 137 3.54 -9.53 -25.06
C GLN A 137 3.78 -11.03 -25.24
N ILE A 138 4.59 -11.37 -26.24
CA ILE A 138 5.06 -12.74 -26.46
C ILE A 138 6.48 -12.82 -25.93
N THR A 139 6.69 -13.65 -24.92
CA THR A 139 7.99 -13.90 -24.30
C THR A 139 8.53 -15.25 -24.79
N GLU A 140 9.67 -15.19 -25.49
CA GLU A 140 10.45 -16.36 -25.86
C GLU A 140 11.30 -16.81 -24.69
N LEU A 141 10.84 -17.86 -23.99
CA LEU A 141 11.45 -18.41 -22.80
C LEU A 141 11.09 -19.89 -22.66
N SER A 142 12.07 -20.72 -22.32
CA SER A 142 11.87 -22.16 -22.12
C SER A 142 11.16 -22.45 -20.79
N VAL A 143 9.87 -22.09 -20.68
CA VAL A 143 9.04 -22.19 -19.46
C VAL A 143 8.92 -23.61 -18.88
N ALA A 144 9.22 -24.64 -19.65
CA ALA A 144 9.29 -26.02 -19.16
C ALA A 144 10.56 -26.33 -18.33
N ASP A 145 11.56 -25.44 -18.32
CA ASP A 145 12.83 -25.68 -17.63
C ASP A 145 12.67 -25.54 -16.10
N PRO A 146 13.26 -26.46 -15.30
CA PRO A 146 13.26 -26.35 -13.85
C PRO A 146 13.80 -25.03 -13.27
N LEU A 147 14.61 -24.29 -14.02
CA LEU A 147 15.10 -22.96 -13.62
C LEU A 147 13.99 -21.91 -13.47
N LEU A 148 12.78 -22.15 -13.99
CA LEU A 148 11.68 -21.19 -13.95
C LEU A 148 10.60 -21.53 -12.90
N ARG A 149 10.84 -22.55 -12.06
CA ARG A 149 9.94 -22.86 -10.94
C ARG A 149 9.77 -21.65 -10.03
N GLY A 150 8.53 -21.39 -9.63
CA GLY A 150 8.13 -20.22 -8.83
C GLY A 150 7.94 -18.94 -9.64
N ARG A 151 8.41 -18.88 -10.89
CA ARG A 151 8.22 -17.72 -11.79
C ARG A 151 7.05 -17.94 -12.75
N VAL A 152 7.02 -19.10 -13.42
CA VAL A 152 5.93 -19.48 -14.35
C VAL A 152 5.42 -20.87 -14.00
N GLU A 153 4.22 -20.95 -13.45
CA GLU A 153 3.61 -22.22 -13.02
C GLU A 153 2.56 -22.69 -14.01
N LEU A 154 2.57 -23.97 -14.37
CA LEU A 154 1.55 -24.57 -15.24
C LEU A 154 0.30 -24.85 -14.43
N THR A 155 -0.83 -24.27 -14.82
CA THR A 155 -2.12 -24.53 -14.18
C THR A 155 -2.93 -25.57 -14.94
N ASP A 156 -2.89 -25.57 -16.27
CA ASP A 156 -3.59 -26.56 -17.12
C ASP A 156 -2.84 -26.87 -18.43
N GLY A 157 -3.06 -28.05 -19.00
CA GLY A 157 -2.43 -28.48 -20.25
C GLY A 157 -0.95 -28.88 -20.13
N ALA A 158 -0.12 -28.36 -21.03
CA ALA A 158 1.32 -28.62 -21.05
C ALA A 158 2.12 -27.37 -21.49
N TYR A 159 3.34 -27.23 -20.97
CA TYR A 159 4.27 -26.21 -21.45
C TYR A 159 4.66 -26.45 -22.92
N PRO A 160 4.88 -25.39 -23.72
CA PRO A 160 5.31 -25.50 -25.11
C PRO A 160 6.70 -26.13 -25.19
N ARG A 161 6.87 -27.08 -26.11
CA ARG A 161 8.14 -27.76 -26.39
C ARG A 161 8.56 -27.63 -27.85
N ALA A 162 7.59 -27.45 -28.74
CA ALA A 162 7.84 -27.23 -30.16
C ALA A 162 7.70 -25.74 -30.54
N LYS A 163 8.20 -25.39 -31.72
CA LYS A 163 8.20 -23.99 -32.21
C LYS A 163 6.85 -23.50 -32.70
N ASP A 164 5.89 -24.39 -32.89
CA ASP A 164 4.50 -24.12 -33.29
C ASP A 164 3.54 -24.16 -32.10
N GLU A 165 4.06 -24.27 -30.88
CA GLU A 165 3.31 -24.32 -29.64
C GLU A 165 3.54 -23.05 -28.82
N ILE A 166 2.50 -22.58 -28.15
CA ILE A 166 2.56 -21.50 -27.17
C ILE A 166 1.77 -21.85 -25.91
N ALA A 167 2.17 -21.28 -24.78
CA ALA A 167 1.33 -21.19 -23.58
C ALA A 167 0.82 -19.76 -23.41
N ALA A 168 -0.29 -19.60 -22.69
CA ALA A 168 -0.86 -18.30 -22.37
C ALA A 168 -1.14 -18.18 -20.88
N THR A 169 -1.08 -16.96 -20.37
CA THR A 169 -1.53 -16.72 -18.99
C THR A 169 -3.03 -16.96 -18.84
N GLU A 170 -3.48 -17.36 -17.65
CA GLU A 170 -4.93 -17.53 -17.38
C GLU A 170 -5.73 -16.26 -17.71
N ALA A 171 -5.22 -15.09 -17.31
CA ALA A 171 -5.84 -13.80 -17.62
C ALA A 171 -5.93 -13.53 -19.13
N PHE A 172 -4.97 -14.00 -19.93
CA PHE A 172 -5.06 -13.91 -21.39
C PHE A 172 -6.14 -14.86 -21.94
N ILE A 173 -6.20 -16.11 -21.45
CA ILE A 173 -7.19 -17.10 -21.89
C ILE A 173 -8.61 -16.60 -21.61
N GLU A 174 -8.86 -16.10 -20.39
CA GLU A 174 -10.16 -15.56 -20.00
C GLU A 174 -10.56 -14.35 -20.85
N ALA A 175 -9.65 -13.39 -21.04
CA ALA A 175 -9.93 -12.18 -21.82
C ALA A 175 -10.09 -12.44 -23.33
N SER A 176 -9.33 -13.39 -23.88
CA SER A 176 -9.36 -13.73 -25.30
C SER A 176 -10.51 -14.67 -25.69
N GLY A 177 -11.10 -15.36 -24.70
CA GLY A 177 -12.12 -16.39 -24.91
C GLY A 177 -11.61 -17.64 -25.64
N LEU A 178 -10.28 -17.83 -25.69
CA LEU A 178 -9.64 -18.99 -26.28
C LEU A 178 -9.61 -20.16 -25.28
N SER A 179 -9.33 -21.36 -25.74
CA SER A 179 -9.17 -22.55 -24.91
C SER A 179 -7.95 -23.36 -25.35
N ILE A 180 -7.41 -24.19 -24.45
CA ILE A 180 -6.29 -25.09 -24.80
C ILE A 180 -6.69 -25.96 -26.00
N GLY A 181 -5.82 -26.01 -27.00
CA GLY A 181 -6.06 -26.63 -28.32
C GLY A 181 -6.49 -25.64 -29.41
N ASP A 182 -6.91 -24.41 -29.06
CA ASP A 182 -7.22 -23.38 -30.04
C ASP A 182 -5.94 -22.86 -30.73
N ARG A 183 -6.13 -22.19 -31.87
CA ARG A 183 -5.05 -21.58 -32.64
C ARG A 183 -4.99 -20.08 -32.41
N VAL A 184 -3.78 -19.57 -32.22
CA VAL A 184 -3.48 -18.14 -32.08
C VAL A 184 -2.66 -17.70 -33.27
N THR A 185 -3.16 -16.72 -34.01
CA THR A 185 -2.44 -16.12 -35.13
C THR A 185 -1.77 -14.82 -34.68
N VAL A 186 -0.45 -14.76 -34.83
CA VAL A 186 0.35 -13.55 -34.63
C VAL A 186 0.29 -12.71 -35.90
N ARG A 187 -0.25 -11.50 -35.76
CA ARG A 187 -0.46 -10.54 -36.85
C ARG A 187 0.84 -9.84 -37.21
N GLY A 188 1.01 -9.51 -38.49
CA GLY A 188 2.28 -9.05 -39.05
C GLY A 188 2.91 -10.17 -39.89
N PRO A 189 3.52 -11.20 -39.30
CA PRO A 189 4.06 -12.34 -40.04
C PRO A 189 3.00 -13.41 -40.37
N GLU A 190 1.75 -13.27 -39.89
CA GLU A 190 0.63 -14.20 -40.07
C GLU A 190 0.96 -15.65 -39.67
N GLN A 191 1.73 -15.79 -38.59
CA GLN A 191 2.16 -17.08 -38.05
C GLN A 191 1.10 -17.66 -37.12
N VAL A 192 0.85 -18.95 -37.23
CA VAL A 192 -0.19 -19.65 -36.47
C VAL A 192 0.45 -20.61 -35.47
N TYR A 193 0.04 -20.50 -34.21
CA TYR A 193 0.52 -21.31 -33.10
C TYR A 193 -0.64 -22.05 -32.45
N THR A 194 -0.36 -23.21 -31.85
CA THR A 194 -1.32 -23.97 -31.06
C THR A 194 -1.16 -23.62 -29.58
N LEU A 195 -2.26 -23.25 -28.93
CA LEU A 195 -2.30 -23.00 -27.50
C LEU A 195 -2.26 -24.34 -26.75
N THR A 196 -1.15 -24.64 -26.07
CA THR A 196 -0.89 -25.97 -25.47
C THR A 196 -1.07 -26.01 -23.95
N GLY A 197 -1.00 -24.87 -23.28
CA GLY A 197 -1.14 -24.81 -21.83
C GLY A 197 -1.53 -23.43 -21.32
N ALA A 198 -2.13 -23.44 -20.13
CA ALA A 198 -2.39 -22.28 -19.31
C ALA A 198 -1.30 -22.17 -18.24
N VAL A 199 -0.71 -20.99 -18.10
CA VAL A 199 0.28 -20.70 -17.06
C VAL A 199 -0.20 -19.57 -16.16
N GLU A 200 0.26 -19.57 -14.91
CA GLU A 200 0.09 -18.49 -13.96
C GLU A 200 1.45 -17.86 -13.66
N LEU A 201 1.47 -16.54 -13.57
CA LEU A 201 2.59 -15.77 -13.05
C LEU A 201 2.24 -15.41 -11.61
N PRO A 202 2.79 -16.08 -10.58
CA PRO A 202 2.36 -15.87 -9.19
C PRO A 202 2.49 -14.43 -8.72
N ALA A 203 3.44 -13.68 -9.29
CA ALA A 203 3.67 -12.27 -8.97
C ALA A 203 2.87 -11.28 -9.82
N GLU A 204 2.14 -11.74 -10.85
CA GLU A 204 1.34 -10.90 -11.75
C GLU A 204 0.15 -11.69 -12.32
N LEU A 205 -0.87 -11.94 -11.50
CA LEU A 205 -2.06 -12.73 -11.85
C LEU A 205 -2.87 -12.13 -13.01
N GLU A 206 -2.87 -10.80 -13.15
CA GLU A 206 -3.61 -10.11 -14.20
C GLU A 206 -2.82 -9.94 -15.51
N ALA A 207 -1.56 -10.37 -15.56
CA ALA A 207 -0.72 -10.23 -16.74
C ALA A 207 -1.29 -11.02 -17.93
N ARG A 208 -1.45 -10.36 -19.07
CA ARG A 208 -1.96 -10.95 -20.32
C ARG A 208 -0.80 -11.18 -21.28
N SER A 209 -0.10 -12.30 -21.12
CA SER A 209 1.09 -12.63 -21.89
C SER A 209 1.03 -14.04 -22.50
N LEU A 210 1.84 -14.23 -23.54
CA LEU A 210 2.04 -15.50 -24.22
C LEU A 210 3.50 -15.94 -24.07
N PHE A 211 3.72 -17.24 -23.94
CA PHE A 211 5.06 -17.83 -23.82
C PHE A 211 5.31 -18.80 -24.96
N ALA A 212 6.46 -18.64 -25.62
CA ALA A 212 6.93 -19.51 -26.70
C ALA A 212 8.35 -19.99 -26.42
N VAL A 213 8.78 -21.08 -27.05
CA VAL A 213 10.18 -21.51 -26.93
C VAL A 213 11.13 -20.54 -27.65
N PRO A 214 12.40 -20.40 -27.23
CA PRO A 214 13.37 -19.53 -27.88
C PRO A 214 13.51 -19.75 -29.39
N GLY A 215 13.41 -18.67 -30.16
CA GLY A 215 13.48 -18.64 -31.62
C GLY A 215 12.27 -19.24 -32.34
N ALA A 216 11.10 -19.27 -31.70
CA ALA A 216 9.84 -19.73 -32.29
C ALA A 216 9.11 -18.63 -33.06
N VAL A 217 9.14 -17.39 -32.58
CA VAL A 217 8.34 -16.24 -33.03
C VAL A 217 9.22 -15.15 -33.64
N ILE A 218 10.23 -14.70 -32.90
CA ILE A 218 11.08 -13.56 -33.26
C ILE A 218 11.88 -13.86 -34.53
N ALA A 219 12.61 -14.98 -34.57
CA ALA A 219 13.46 -15.30 -35.72
C ALA A 219 12.67 -15.53 -37.02
N PRO A 220 11.54 -16.27 -37.01
CA PRO A 220 10.68 -16.37 -38.19
C PRO A 220 10.05 -15.04 -38.60
N TRP A 221 9.63 -14.19 -37.65
CA TRP A 221 9.10 -12.85 -37.96
C TRP A 221 10.17 -11.97 -38.61
N GLN A 222 11.38 -11.91 -38.05
CA GLN A 222 12.49 -11.17 -38.64
C GLN A 222 12.74 -11.60 -40.10
N LYS A 223 12.81 -12.91 -40.34
CA LYS A 223 12.98 -13.47 -41.69
C LYS A 223 11.88 -13.04 -42.66
N THR A 224 10.62 -12.98 -42.20
CA THR A 224 9.50 -12.50 -43.02
C THR A 224 9.65 -11.01 -43.33
N SER A 225 9.98 -10.17 -42.34
CA SER A 225 10.18 -8.72 -42.51
C SER A 225 11.40 -8.37 -43.39
N ASP A 226 12.41 -9.23 -43.41
CA ASP A 226 13.57 -9.05 -44.28
C ASP A 226 13.16 -9.22 -45.75
N GLY A 227 12.30 -10.21 -46.03
CA GLY A 227 11.79 -10.56 -47.36
C GLY A 227 10.63 -9.69 -47.86
N ASP A 228 9.79 -9.19 -46.95
CA ASP A 228 8.65 -8.33 -47.26
C ASP A 228 8.74 -7.00 -46.48
N LYS A 229 8.94 -5.91 -47.22
CA LYS A 229 9.11 -4.56 -46.63
C LYS A 229 7.80 -3.94 -46.13
N GLU A 230 6.64 -4.53 -46.44
CA GLU A 230 5.35 -4.12 -45.86
C GLU A 230 5.17 -4.64 -44.43
N ILE A 231 5.93 -5.67 -44.04
CA ILE A 231 5.92 -6.23 -42.69
C ILE A 231 7.07 -5.58 -41.90
N LEU A 232 6.71 -4.92 -40.80
CA LEU A 232 7.70 -4.29 -39.93
C LEU A 232 8.53 -5.35 -39.19
N PRO A 233 9.82 -5.07 -38.94
CA PRO A 233 10.65 -5.94 -38.11
C PRO A 233 10.15 -5.98 -36.66
N PRO A 234 10.25 -7.14 -35.99
CA PRO A 234 9.84 -7.28 -34.59
C PRO A 234 10.62 -6.30 -33.70
N GLN A 235 9.90 -5.56 -32.85
CA GLN A 235 10.49 -4.64 -31.87
C GLN A 235 10.79 -5.40 -30.57
N VAL A 236 11.91 -6.11 -30.55
CA VAL A 236 12.27 -6.98 -29.43
C VAL A 236 12.83 -6.21 -28.25
N SER A 237 12.59 -6.72 -27.04
CA SER A 237 13.29 -6.27 -25.84
C SER A 237 14.78 -6.62 -25.90
N ASN A 238 15.57 -6.03 -25.02
CA ASN A 238 16.93 -6.48 -24.77
C ASN A 238 16.91 -7.97 -24.40
N LEU A 239 17.89 -8.70 -24.92
CA LEU A 239 18.09 -10.10 -24.58
C LEU A 239 18.53 -10.17 -23.11
N GLN A 240 17.91 -11.06 -22.36
CA GLN A 240 18.19 -11.30 -20.96
C GLN A 240 18.69 -12.73 -20.77
N TRP A 241 19.56 -12.94 -19.79
CA TRP A 241 20.13 -14.25 -19.50
C TRP A 241 19.88 -14.64 -18.05
N LEU A 242 19.04 -15.64 -17.85
CA LEU A 242 18.85 -16.29 -16.56
C LEU A 242 19.95 -17.30 -16.36
N VAL A 243 20.78 -17.11 -15.34
CA VAL A 243 21.99 -17.88 -15.10
C VAL A 243 21.86 -18.67 -13.81
N GLN A 244 22.15 -19.96 -13.89
CA GLN A 244 22.46 -20.82 -12.77
C GLN A 244 23.97 -20.89 -12.62
N GLY A 245 24.46 -20.38 -11.49
CA GLY A 245 25.87 -20.36 -11.15
C GLY A 245 26.40 -21.75 -10.79
N PRO A 246 27.72 -21.86 -10.53
CA PRO A 246 28.34 -23.09 -10.11
C PRO A 246 27.74 -23.61 -8.78
N PRO A 247 27.61 -24.95 -8.62
CA PRO A 247 27.01 -25.54 -7.42
C PRO A 247 27.69 -25.08 -6.13
N GLY A 248 26.90 -24.64 -5.16
CA GLY A 248 27.33 -24.29 -3.80
C GLY A 248 27.75 -22.83 -3.60
N ALA A 249 28.16 -22.12 -4.66
CA ALA A 249 28.61 -20.73 -4.57
C ALA A 249 27.73 -19.72 -5.32
N GLY A 250 26.88 -20.17 -6.27
CA GLY A 250 25.99 -19.28 -7.01
C GLY A 250 26.75 -18.21 -7.81
N VAL A 251 26.17 -17.01 -7.90
CA VAL A 251 26.81 -15.81 -8.48
C VAL A 251 27.18 -14.87 -7.35
N THR A 252 28.48 -14.60 -7.20
CA THR A 252 29.02 -13.79 -6.10
C THR A 252 29.13 -12.31 -6.47
N TRP A 253 29.34 -11.43 -5.48
CA TRP A 253 29.57 -10.01 -5.74
C TRP A 253 30.80 -9.75 -6.62
N GLN A 254 31.84 -10.58 -6.51
CA GLN A 254 33.02 -10.48 -7.38
C GLN A 254 32.68 -10.80 -8.85
N ASP A 255 31.78 -11.75 -9.08
CA ASP A 255 31.30 -12.06 -10.43
C ASP A 255 30.46 -10.91 -10.99
N VAL A 256 29.64 -10.27 -10.15
CA VAL A 256 28.88 -9.06 -10.51
C VAL A 256 29.82 -7.92 -10.91
N LEU A 257 30.83 -7.62 -10.10
CA LEU A 257 31.83 -6.58 -10.43
C LEU A 257 32.58 -6.89 -11.74
N ALA A 258 32.96 -8.15 -11.97
CA ALA A 258 33.62 -8.56 -13.22
C ALA A 258 32.70 -8.45 -14.46
N ALA A 259 31.39 -8.63 -14.28
CA ALA A 259 30.40 -8.41 -15.33
C ALA A 259 30.19 -6.91 -15.61
N ASN A 260 30.14 -6.09 -14.55
CA ASN A 260 30.02 -4.63 -14.65
C ASN A 260 31.19 -3.99 -15.39
N GLU A 261 32.41 -4.49 -15.22
CA GLU A 261 33.59 -4.03 -15.98
C GLU A 261 33.40 -4.18 -17.49
N LYS A 262 32.55 -5.12 -17.92
CA LYS A 262 32.24 -5.39 -19.33
C LYS A 262 30.92 -4.77 -19.78
N GLY A 263 30.24 -4.00 -18.94
CA GLY A 263 28.98 -3.32 -19.26
C GLY A 263 27.72 -4.16 -19.06
N VAL A 264 27.78 -5.21 -18.24
CA VAL A 264 26.65 -6.08 -17.96
C VAL A 264 26.14 -5.83 -16.55
N VAL A 265 24.85 -5.54 -16.41
CA VAL A 265 24.17 -5.44 -15.11
C VAL A 265 23.73 -6.83 -14.67
N VAL A 266 23.93 -7.15 -13.40
CA VAL A 266 23.62 -8.46 -12.83
C VAL A 266 22.75 -8.32 -11.59
N ARG A 267 21.53 -8.88 -11.64
CA ARG A 267 20.67 -9.05 -10.48
C ARG A 267 20.84 -10.47 -9.95
N ALA A 268 21.61 -10.63 -8.88
CA ALA A 268 21.95 -11.93 -8.32
C ALA A 268 21.22 -12.19 -6.99
N ARG A 269 20.58 -13.36 -6.86
CA ARG A 269 19.80 -13.76 -5.69
C ARG A 269 20.61 -13.71 -4.40
N GLN A 270 21.82 -14.26 -4.43
CA GLN A 270 22.69 -14.32 -3.24
C GLN A 270 23.16 -12.92 -2.81
N VAL A 271 23.55 -12.08 -3.78
CA VAL A 271 24.02 -10.71 -3.52
C VAL A 271 22.89 -9.83 -2.98
N ALA A 272 21.66 -9.98 -3.51
CA ALA A 272 20.53 -9.21 -3.03
C ALA A 272 20.10 -9.63 -1.61
N LEU A 273 20.13 -10.94 -1.30
CA LEU A 273 19.75 -11.46 0.02
C LEU A 273 20.81 -11.23 1.11
N ASP A 274 22.08 -11.20 0.73
CA ASP A 274 23.23 -10.98 1.62
C ASP A 274 24.17 -9.93 0.98
N PRO A 275 23.79 -8.64 1.01
CA PRO A 275 24.53 -7.59 0.33
C PRO A 275 25.91 -7.37 0.97
N PRO A 276 26.95 -7.05 0.17
CA PRO A 276 28.26 -6.69 0.69
C PRO A 276 28.18 -5.37 1.50
N PRO A 277 29.16 -5.11 2.39
CA PRO A 277 29.23 -3.84 3.10
C PRO A 277 29.29 -2.64 2.14
N ASP A 278 28.65 -1.52 2.46
CA ASP A 278 28.62 -0.31 1.62
C ASP A 278 30.00 0.18 1.16
N SER A 279 31.05 -0.08 1.95
CA SER A 279 32.44 0.25 1.59
C SER A 279 32.98 -0.53 0.38
N GLU A 280 32.36 -1.67 0.05
CA GLU A 280 32.70 -2.54 -1.08
C GLU A 280 31.76 -2.32 -2.29
N VAL A 281 30.81 -1.38 -2.19
CA VAL A 281 29.85 -1.03 -3.24
C VAL A 281 30.22 0.34 -3.80
N PRO A 282 30.84 0.42 -4.99
CA PRO A 282 31.21 1.71 -5.59
C PRO A 282 30.03 2.68 -5.70
N MET A 283 28.85 2.17 -6.06
CA MET A 283 27.64 2.98 -6.20
C MET A 283 27.10 3.55 -4.88
N ALA A 284 27.38 2.91 -3.73
CA ALA A 284 26.83 3.36 -2.44
C ALA A 284 27.36 4.75 -2.04
N ALA A 285 28.57 5.12 -2.48
CA ALA A 285 29.13 6.45 -2.27
C ALA A 285 28.29 7.57 -2.89
N HIS A 286 27.57 7.27 -3.98
CA HIS A 286 26.72 8.24 -4.68
C HIS A 286 25.31 8.36 -4.08
N MET A 287 24.86 7.39 -3.27
CA MET A 287 23.49 7.35 -2.73
C MET A 287 23.28 8.10 -1.42
N GLN A 288 24.34 8.45 -0.68
CA GLN A 288 24.22 9.13 0.62
C GLN A 288 23.49 10.50 0.57
N GLY A 289 23.28 11.09 -0.61
CA GLY A 289 22.50 12.31 -0.79
C GLY A 289 20.98 12.14 -0.93
N TRP A 290 20.47 10.90 -1.07
CA TRP A 290 19.07 10.59 -1.38
C TRP A 290 18.30 10.01 -0.18
N GLU A 291 18.72 10.31 1.06
CA GLU A 291 17.96 9.89 2.24
C GLU A 291 16.57 10.54 2.23
N THR A 292 15.56 9.76 1.86
CA THR A 292 14.15 10.11 2.02
C THR A 292 13.83 10.25 3.51
N ASP A 293 13.27 11.40 3.88
CA ASP A 293 12.93 11.78 5.25
C ASP A 293 11.78 10.90 5.80
N ASN A 294 12.14 9.69 6.25
CA ASN A 294 11.23 8.69 6.82
C ASN A 294 10.55 9.16 8.13
N ALA A 295 10.99 10.29 8.68
CA ALA A 295 10.43 10.88 9.89
C ALA A 295 8.99 11.39 9.68
N GLU A 296 8.66 11.90 8.48
CA GLU A 296 7.34 12.47 8.23
C GLU A 296 6.26 11.36 8.11
N LEU A 297 6.56 10.29 7.38
CA LEU A 297 5.71 9.10 7.26
C LEU A 297 5.47 8.41 8.62
N THR A 298 6.52 8.28 9.44
CA THR A 298 6.38 7.68 10.78
C THR A 298 5.59 8.56 11.74
N ALA A 299 5.74 9.88 11.68
CA ALA A 299 4.95 10.82 12.49
C ALA A 299 3.47 10.81 12.08
N ALA A 300 3.17 10.77 10.78
CA ALA A 300 1.81 10.64 10.27
C ALA A 300 1.16 9.32 10.72
N ALA A 301 1.89 8.19 10.63
CA ALA A 301 1.36 6.90 11.07
C ALA A 301 1.05 6.86 12.59
N LEU A 302 1.95 7.38 13.42
CA LEU A 302 1.76 7.43 14.89
C LEU A 302 0.54 8.26 15.29
N THR A 303 0.28 9.32 14.55
CA THR A 303 -0.80 10.24 14.87
C THR A 303 -2.17 9.71 14.46
N VAL A 304 -2.26 9.07 13.29
CA VAL A 304 -3.45 8.31 12.87
C VAL A 304 -3.74 7.20 13.90
N ALA A 305 -2.72 6.47 14.35
CA ALA A 305 -2.87 5.45 15.38
C ALA A 305 -3.38 6.04 16.71
N ALA A 306 -2.85 7.17 17.14
CA ALA A 306 -3.30 7.86 18.36
C ALA A 306 -4.77 8.30 18.26
N MET A 307 -5.20 8.80 17.09
CA MET A 307 -6.58 9.19 16.83
C MET A 307 -7.52 7.99 16.87
N ALA A 308 -7.17 6.91 16.19
CA ALA A 308 -7.96 5.68 16.19
C ALA A 308 -8.15 5.11 17.61
N VAL A 309 -7.07 5.10 18.41
CA VAL A 309 -7.12 4.70 19.83
C VAL A 309 -8.07 5.59 20.62
N LEU A 310 -8.00 6.91 20.41
CA LEU A 310 -8.88 7.87 21.06
C LEU A 310 -10.35 7.57 20.73
N GLU A 311 -10.69 7.37 19.46
CA GLU A 311 -12.04 7.04 19.02
C GLU A 311 -12.56 5.74 19.67
N ILE A 312 -11.76 4.68 19.67
CA ILE A 312 -12.12 3.39 20.28
C ILE A 312 -12.39 3.55 21.78
N VAL A 313 -11.56 4.34 22.48
CA VAL A 313 -11.75 4.63 23.90
C VAL A 313 -13.07 5.38 24.14
N LEU A 314 -13.42 6.33 23.27
CA LEU A 314 -14.64 7.11 23.37
C LEU A 314 -15.89 6.28 23.06
N LEU A 315 -15.81 5.37 22.08
CA LEU A 315 -16.87 4.42 21.77
C LEU A 315 -17.10 3.45 22.94
N ALA A 316 -16.03 2.88 23.52
CA ALA A 316 -16.15 1.91 24.61
C ALA A 316 -16.56 2.55 25.96
N GLY A 317 -16.21 3.81 26.18
CA GLY A 317 -16.49 4.56 27.42
C GLY A 317 -17.95 4.49 27.91
N PRO A 318 -18.97 4.75 27.08
CA PRO A 318 -20.38 4.56 27.39
C PRO A 318 -20.73 3.16 27.91
N ALA A 319 -20.20 2.12 27.27
CA ALA A 319 -20.48 0.74 27.65
C ALA A 319 -19.92 0.43 29.05
N PHE A 320 -18.69 0.87 29.33
CA PHE A 320 -18.10 0.78 30.67
C PHE A 320 -18.83 1.64 31.71
N ALA A 321 -19.29 2.83 31.34
CA ALA A 321 -20.06 3.70 32.23
C ALA A 321 -21.41 3.09 32.62
N VAL A 322 -22.12 2.47 31.67
CA VAL A 322 -23.33 1.69 31.95
C VAL A 322 -23.00 0.48 32.81
N GLY A 323 -21.86 -0.17 32.56
CA GLY A 323 -21.35 -1.28 33.34
C GLY A 323 -21.17 -0.94 34.81
N ALA A 324 -20.35 0.07 35.09
CA ALA A 324 -20.09 0.56 36.44
C ALA A 324 -21.37 1.00 37.17
N ARG A 325 -22.36 1.56 36.43
CA ARG A 325 -23.67 1.93 37.00
C ARG A 325 -24.48 0.73 37.46
N ARG A 326 -24.47 -0.36 36.70
CA ARG A 326 -25.21 -1.59 37.04
C ARG A 326 -24.54 -2.38 38.17
N SER A 327 -23.21 -2.30 38.29
CA SER A 327 -22.45 -2.89 39.41
C SER A 327 -22.28 -1.95 40.62
N ARG A 328 -22.95 -0.79 40.65
CA ARG A 328 -22.88 0.18 41.77
C ARG A 328 -23.08 -0.43 43.15
N ARG A 329 -24.10 -1.30 43.30
CA ARG A 329 -24.38 -1.95 44.58
C ARG A 329 -23.25 -2.87 45.01
N GLN A 330 -22.63 -3.59 44.09
CA GLN A 330 -21.46 -4.44 44.38
C GLN A 330 -20.24 -3.61 44.77
N LEU A 331 -19.99 -2.50 44.06
CA LEU A 331 -18.91 -1.56 44.39
C LEU A 331 -19.15 -0.88 45.76
N GLY A 332 -20.41 -0.58 46.09
CA GLY A 332 -20.85 -0.09 47.40
C GLY A 332 -20.61 -1.08 48.53
N LEU A 333 -20.87 -2.38 48.29
CA LEU A 333 -20.59 -3.45 49.24
C LEU A 333 -19.09 -3.62 49.51
N VAL A 334 -18.25 -3.49 48.47
CA VAL A 334 -16.79 -3.46 48.64
C VAL A 334 -16.38 -2.27 49.53
N GLY A 335 -16.99 -1.11 49.32
CA GLY A 335 -16.77 0.07 50.16
C GLY A 335 -17.23 -0.11 51.61
N SER A 336 -18.39 -0.73 51.85
CA SER A 336 -18.92 -0.95 53.22
C SER A 336 -18.09 -1.95 54.02
N CYS A 337 -17.39 -2.87 53.36
CA CYS A 337 -16.46 -3.81 54.00
C CYS A 337 -15.06 -3.23 54.25
N GLY A 338 -14.89 -1.89 54.18
CA GLY A 338 -13.61 -1.21 54.41
C GLY A 338 -12.76 -0.98 53.15
N GLY A 339 -13.30 -1.23 51.96
CA GLY A 339 -12.59 -1.00 50.71
C GLY A 339 -12.26 0.48 50.45
N THR A 340 -11.00 0.78 50.15
CA THR A 340 -10.57 2.15 49.82
C THR A 340 -11.06 2.60 48.44
N ARG A 341 -11.10 3.92 48.21
CA ARG A 341 -11.42 4.49 46.88
C ARG A 341 -10.50 3.96 45.76
N GLY A 342 -9.25 3.66 46.10
CA GLY A 342 -8.28 3.05 45.19
C GLY A 342 -8.64 1.62 44.81
N GLN A 343 -9.11 0.82 45.76
CA GLN A 343 -9.56 -0.56 45.51
C GLN A 343 -10.84 -0.59 44.65
N VAL A 344 -11.78 0.32 44.87
CA VAL A 344 -12.98 0.46 44.01
C VAL A 344 -12.58 0.80 42.57
N ARG A 345 -11.62 1.73 42.39
CA ARG A 345 -11.07 2.06 41.06
C ARG A 345 -10.38 0.85 40.42
N ALA A 346 -9.57 0.13 41.19
CA ALA A 346 -8.85 -1.05 40.72
C ALA A 346 -9.80 -2.14 40.22
N VAL A 347 -10.96 -2.35 40.87
CA VAL A 347 -11.97 -3.32 40.40
C VAL A 347 -12.52 -2.93 39.02
N VAL A 348 -12.81 -1.65 38.79
CA VAL A 348 -13.35 -1.18 37.50
C VAL A 348 -12.28 -1.22 36.40
N LEU A 349 -11.04 -0.79 36.70
CA LEU A 349 -9.90 -0.87 35.78
C LEU A 349 -9.54 -2.33 35.44
N ALA A 350 -9.60 -3.23 36.42
CA ALA A 350 -9.43 -4.66 36.20
C ALA A 350 -10.53 -5.23 35.29
N GLY A 351 -11.76 -4.70 35.36
CA GLY A 351 -12.82 -4.98 34.38
C GLY A 351 -12.44 -4.55 32.96
N GLY A 352 -11.87 -3.35 32.82
CA GLY A 352 -11.28 -2.86 31.57
C GLY A 352 -10.19 -3.77 31.03
N ALA A 353 -9.25 -4.19 31.88
CA ALA A 353 -8.15 -5.08 31.50
C ALA A 353 -8.64 -6.47 31.09
N VAL A 354 -9.60 -7.07 31.80
CA VAL A 354 -10.14 -8.39 31.45
C VAL A 354 -10.91 -8.34 30.13
N LEU A 355 -11.80 -7.37 29.96
CA LEU A 355 -12.60 -7.26 28.74
C LEU A 355 -11.75 -6.80 27.54
N GLY A 356 -10.79 -5.90 27.77
CA GLY A 356 -9.83 -5.46 26.77
C GLY A 356 -8.90 -6.58 26.32
N GLY A 357 -8.37 -7.38 27.26
CA GLY A 357 -7.55 -8.54 26.92
C GLY A 357 -8.32 -9.62 26.15
N VAL A 358 -9.56 -9.93 26.57
CA VAL A 358 -10.41 -10.87 25.82
C VAL A 358 -10.78 -10.31 24.44
N GLY A 359 -11.10 -9.02 24.34
CA GLY A 359 -11.35 -8.33 23.08
C GLY A 359 -10.15 -8.33 22.15
N ALA A 360 -8.95 -8.09 22.69
CA ALA A 360 -7.71 -8.11 21.93
C ALA A 360 -7.42 -9.51 21.35
N VAL A 361 -7.51 -10.55 22.18
CA VAL A 361 -7.29 -11.94 21.73
C VAL A 361 -8.34 -12.36 20.70
N ALA A 362 -9.62 -12.05 20.95
CA ALA A 362 -10.70 -12.36 20.03
C ALA A 362 -10.55 -11.58 18.70
N GLY A 363 -10.16 -10.31 18.77
CA GLY A 363 -9.92 -9.47 17.60
C GLY A 363 -8.77 -9.97 16.75
N VAL A 364 -7.61 -10.26 17.36
CA VAL A 364 -6.44 -10.83 16.65
C VAL A 364 -6.79 -12.17 16.01
N GLY A 365 -7.42 -13.07 16.77
CA GLY A 365 -7.80 -14.40 16.25
C GLY A 365 -8.82 -14.32 15.11
N ALA A 366 -9.81 -13.43 15.22
CA ALA A 366 -10.78 -13.20 14.16
C ALA A 366 -10.16 -12.50 12.95
N GLY A 367 -9.22 -11.57 13.15
CA GLY A 367 -8.47 -10.91 12.08
C GLY A 367 -7.68 -11.92 11.27
N PHE A 368 -6.91 -12.78 11.94
CA PHE A 368 -6.19 -13.88 11.30
C PHE A 368 -7.13 -14.82 10.55
N GLY A 369 -8.23 -15.24 11.20
CA GLY A 369 -9.22 -16.13 10.59
C GLY A 369 -9.88 -15.53 9.34
N LEU A 370 -10.18 -14.23 9.36
CA LEU A 370 -10.75 -13.51 8.21
C LEU A 370 -9.73 -13.36 7.08
N THR A 371 -8.47 -12.98 7.37
CA THR A 371 -7.44 -12.87 6.33
C THR A 371 -7.20 -14.21 5.65
N VAL A 372 -7.15 -15.32 6.40
CA VAL A 372 -7.02 -16.67 5.82
C VAL A 372 -8.26 -17.06 5.02
N LEU A 373 -9.47 -16.76 5.52
CA LEU A 373 -10.72 -17.10 4.83
C LEU A 373 -10.89 -16.33 3.52
N PHE A 374 -10.53 -15.05 3.50
CA PHE A 374 -10.67 -14.17 2.33
C PHE A 374 -9.42 -14.10 1.46
N ARG A 375 -8.38 -14.91 1.76
CA ARG A 375 -7.13 -14.97 0.99
C ARG A 375 -7.31 -14.96 -0.54
N PRO A 376 -8.09 -15.87 -1.18
CA PRO A 376 -8.19 -15.88 -2.64
C PRO A 376 -8.79 -14.57 -3.18
N MET A 377 -9.82 -14.03 -2.52
CA MET A 377 -10.43 -12.76 -2.91
C MET A 377 -9.45 -11.59 -2.77
N ILE A 378 -8.57 -11.63 -1.78
CA ILE A 378 -7.55 -10.60 -1.58
C ILE A 378 -6.45 -10.75 -2.63
N GLU A 379 -5.96 -11.95 -2.89
CA GLU A 379 -4.95 -12.24 -3.94
C GLU A 379 -5.45 -11.73 -5.30
N ASP A 380 -6.67 -12.10 -5.69
CA ASP A 380 -7.30 -11.64 -6.93
C ASP A 380 -7.42 -10.10 -6.98
N PHE A 381 -7.76 -9.45 -5.87
CA PHE A 381 -7.87 -7.99 -5.80
C PHE A 381 -6.51 -7.28 -5.83
N THR A 382 -5.46 -7.92 -5.28
CA THR A 382 -4.09 -7.38 -5.27
C THR A 382 -3.31 -7.70 -6.55
N GLY A 383 -3.80 -8.64 -7.36
CA GLY A 383 -3.13 -9.10 -8.57
C GLY A 383 -1.95 -10.03 -8.33
N ASN A 384 -1.69 -10.47 -7.09
CA ASN A 384 -0.52 -11.26 -6.71
C ASN A 384 -0.93 -12.43 -5.81
N ARG A 385 -0.32 -13.61 -6.01
CA ARG A 385 -0.42 -14.72 -5.04
C ARG A 385 0.37 -14.39 -3.80
N PHE A 386 -0.22 -14.64 -2.63
CA PHE A 386 0.55 -14.59 -1.39
C PHE A 386 1.47 -15.81 -1.36
N GLY A 387 2.77 -15.63 -1.14
CA GLY A 387 3.68 -16.75 -0.88
C GLY A 387 3.43 -17.29 0.51
N GLU A 388 4.01 -16.63 1.53
CA GLU A 388 3.77 -16.93 2.94
C GLU A 388 2.94 -15.84 3.64
N LEU A 389 2.04 -16.25 4.54
CA LEU A 389 1.33 -15.29 5.40
C LEU A 389 2.35 -14.71 6.39
N THR A 390 2.94 -13.57 6.04
CA THR A 390 4.02 -12.96 6.80
C THR A 390 3.49 -12.40 8.13
N VAL A 391 3.72 -13.12 9.22
CA VAL A 391 3.33 -12.69 10.56
C VAL A 391 4.55 -12.11 11.28
N ARG A 392 4.45 -10.86 11.73
CA ARG A 392 5.42 -10.25 12.65
C ARG A 392 4.91 -10.33 14.08
N PRO A 393 5.42 -11.24 14.93
CA PRO A 393 4.85 -11.47 16.26
C PRO A 393 4.86 -10.23 17.14
N TRP A 394 5.87 -9.36 16.97
CA TRP A 394 6.00 -8.09 17.69
C TRP A 394 4.86 -7.12 17.36
N GLU A 395 4.45 -7.04 16.09
CA GLU A 395 3.41 -6.10 15.63
C GLU A 395 2.02 -6.58 16.06
N ILE A 396 1.77 -7.89 15.93
CA ILE A 396 0.56 -8.52 16.47
C ILE A 396 0.49 -8.35 17.99
N LEU A 397 1.62 -8.48 18.69
CA LEU A 397 1.68 -8.19 20.13
C LEU A 397 1.40 -6.72 20.42
N ALA A 398 1.94 -5.79 19.64
CA ALA A 398 1.67 -4.36 19.79
C ALA A 398 0.19 -4.04 19.60
N ILE A 399 -0.46 -4.62 18.59
CA ILE A 399 -1.91 -4.51 18.33
C ILE A 399 -2.71 -5.10 19.50
N ALA A 400 -2.31 -6.27 20.02
CA ALA A 400 -2.98 -6.88 21.18
C ALA A 400 -2.83 -6.02 22.45
N VAL A 401 -1.63 -5.47 22.69
CA VAL A 401 -1.37 -4.54 23.79
C VAL A 401 -2.20 -3.27 23.62
N LEU A 402 -2.35 -2.77 22.40
CA LEU A 402 -3.20 -1.61 22.10
C LEU A 402 -4.67 -1.87 22.44
N GLY A 403 -5.20 -3.04 22.08
CA GLY A 403 -6.54 -3.50 22.46
C GLY A 403 -6.73 -3.61 23.98
N LEU A 404 -5.70 -4.07 24.70
CA LEU A 404 -5.72 -4.10 26.17
C LEU A 404 -5.71 -2.68 26.75
N VAL A 405 -4.83 -1.81 26.28
CA VAL A 405 -4.66 -0.42 26.74
C VAL A 405 -5.95 0.38 26.49
N THR A 406 -6.54 0.26 25.30
CA THR A 406 -7.84 0.90 24.98
C THR A 406 -8.93 0.45 25.95
N GLY A 407 -9.04 -0.84 26.28
CA GLY A 407 -9.99 -1.35 27.27
C GLY A 407 -9.79 -0.76 28.68
N VAL A 408 -8.54 -0.58 29.12
CA VAL A 408 -8.20 0.04 30.40
C VAL A 408 -8.50 1.54 30.39
N LEU A 409 -8.13 2.25 29.33
CA LEU A 409 -8.38 3.68 29.15
C LEU A 409 -9.89 3.98 29.12
N ALA A 410 -10.68 3.18 28.41
CA ALA A 410 -12.13 3.31 28.37
C ALA A 410 -12.80 3.12 29.75
N ALA A 411 -12.21 2.30 30.62
CA ALA A 411 -12.67 2.09 31.99
C ALA A 411 -12.22 3.21 32.97
N LEU A 412 -11.29 4.09 32.59
CA LEU A 412 -10.67 5.08 33.48
C LEU A 412 -11.67 6.10 34.02
N ALA A 413 -12.42 6.77 33.15
CA ALA A 413 -13.41 7.76 33.58
C ALA A 413 -14.53 7.14 34.44
N PRO A 414 -15.13 5.99 34.07
CA PRO A 414 -16.03 5.24 34.94
C PRO A 414 -15.41 4.86 36.30
N ALA A 415 -14.15 4.44 36.33
CA ALA A 415 -13.45 4.08 37.56
C ALA A 415 -13.30 5.28 38.50
N ILE A 416 -12.88 6.43 37.99
CA ILE A 416 -12.74 7.67 38.77
C ILE A 416 -14.09 8.09 39.36
N VAL A 417 -15.16 8.04 38.55
CA VAL A 417 -16.51 8.38 38.97
C VAL A 417 -17.02 7.40 40.03
N ALA A 418 -16.78 6.09 39.88
CA ALA A 418 -17.16 5.07 40.84
C ALA A 418 -16.44 5.25 42.19
N GLY A 419 -15.13 5.49 42.18
CA GLY A 419 -14.34 5.72 43.39
C GLY A 419 -14.65 7.03 44.12
N ARG A 420 -15.43 7.94 43.51
CA ARG A 420 -15.88 9.21 44.10
C ARG A 420 -17.36 9.20 44.51
N GLN A 421 -18.08 8.09 44.33
CA GLN A 421 -19.49 7.95 44.76
C GLN A 421 -19.54 7.65 46.27
N SER A 422 -20.56 8.17 46.96
CA SER A 422 -20.74 7.87 48.37
C SER A 422 -21.31 6.45 48.56
N ILE A 423 -20.84 5.76 49.60
CA ILE A 423 -21.28 4.39 49.92
C ILE A 423 -22.79 4.40 50.24
N LEU A 424 -23.25 5.41 51.00
CA LEU A 424 -24.67 5.63 51.32
C LEU A 424 -25.53 5.84 50.07
N GLU A 425 -25.15 6.68 49.11
CA GLU A 425 -25.94 6.85 47.86
C GLU A 425 -25.96 5.56 47.03
N SER A 426 -24.86 4.78 47.04
CA SER A 426 -24.77 3.53 46.29
C SER A 426 -25.66 2.41 46.84
N LEU A 427 -25.95 2.42 48.15
CA LEU A 427 -26.78 1.43 48.85
C LEU A 427 -28.24 1.87 48.97
N THR A 428 -28.51 3.17 49.15
CA THR A 428 -29.87 3.72 49.37
C THR A 428 -30.57 4.15 48.08
N GLY A 429 -29.85 4.25 46.96
CA GLY A 429 -30.42 4.65 45.66
C GLY A 429 -30.83 6.12 45.55
N HIS A 430 -30.64 6.92 46.61
CA HIS A 430 -30.95 8.34 46.60
C HIS A 430 -30.01 9.10 45.65
N ARG A 431 -30.60 9.89 44.73
CA ARG A 431 -29.84 10.67 43.74
C ARG A 431 -29.53 12.05 44.31
N GLY A 432 -28.31 12.27 44.79
CA GLY A 432 -27.81 13.62 45.06
C GLY A 432 -27.75 14.43 43.76
N THR A 433 -28.38 15.61 43.72
CA THR A 433 -28.23 16.55 42.60
C THR A 433 -26.84 17.19 42.64
N ARG A 434 -25.84 16.55 42.02
CA ARG A 434 -24.49 17.13 41.94
C ARG A 434 -24.52 18.34 41.00
N ARG A 435 -24.18 19.53 41.50
CA ARG A 435 -23.98 20.75 40.67
C ARG A 435 -22.93 20.44 39.60
N SER A 436 -23.23 20.69 38.32
CA SER A 436 -22.23 20.57 37.25
C SER A 436 -21.18 21.67 37.43
N SER A 437 -19.90 21.31 37.36
CA SER A 437 -18.83 22.31 37.41
C SER A 437 -18.90 23.21 36.17
N ARG A 438 -18.77 24.53 36.36
CA ARG A 438 -18.67 25.50 35.27
C ARG A 438 -17.26 25.59 34.66
N VAL A 439 -16.28 24.96 35.31
CA VAL A 439 -14.86 24.99 34.90
C VAL A 439 -14.60 24.06 33.71
N LEU A 440 -15.20 22.86 33.70
CA LEU A 440 -14.96 21.86 32.64
C LEU A 440 -15.30 22.37 31.23
N PRO A 441 -16.42 23.10 31.01
CA PRO A 441 -16.71 23.71 29.72
C PRO A 441 -15.71 24.77 29.29
N ILE A 442 -15.27 25.64 30.21
CA ILE A 442 -14.37 26.74 29.89
C ILE A 442 -13.02 26.17 29.46
N VAL A 443 -12.51 25.20 30.22
CA VAL A 443 -11.29 24.47 29.84
C VAL A 443 -11.47 23.77 28.50
N GLY A 444 -12.60 23.08 28.28
CA GLY A 444 -12.89 22.43 27.00
C GLY A 444 -12.90 23.41 25.81
N SER A 445 -13.47 24.60 25.96
CA SER A 445 -13.50 25.62 24.90
C SER A 445 -12.11 26.20 24.62
N VAL A 446 -11.29 26.42 25.66
CA VAL A 446 -9.90 26.89 25.48
C VAL A 446 -9.05 25.83 24.78
N VAL A 447 -9.18 24.56 25.18
CA VAL A 447 -8.45 23.45 24.56
C VAL A 447 -8.89 23.25 23.11
N LEU A 448 -10.20 23.38 22.81
CA LEU A 448 -10.72 23.30 21.45
C LEU A 448 -10.13 24.41 20.57
N ALA A 449 -10.15 25.66 21.03
CA ALA A 449 -9.60 26.79 20.28
C ALA A 449 -8.08 26.65 20.09
N GLY A 450 -7.35 26.22 21.12
CA GLY A 450 -5.92 25.95 21.02
C GLY A 450 -5.58 24.81 20.05
N GLY A 451 -6.33 23.71 20.10
CA GLY A 451 -6.15 22.59 19.17
C GLY A 451 -6.39 22.99 17.71
N ILE A 452 -7.46 23.74 17.43
CA ILE A 452 -7.72 24.30 16.10
C ILE A 452 -6.58 25.21 15.66
N ALA A 453 -6.09 26.11 16.53
CA ALA A 453 -5.00 27.02 16.18
C ALA A 453 -3.70 26.28 15.84
N VAL A 454 -3.34 25.25 16.64
CA VAL A 454 -2.16 24.41 16.38
C VAL A 454 -2.35 23.62 15.07
N ALA A 455 -3.53 23.07 14.82
CA ALA A 455 -3.80 22.31 13.60
C ALA A 455 -3.70 23.19 12.34
N VAL A 456 -4.28 24.40 12.39
CA VAL A 456 -4.21 25.38 11.29
C VAL A 456 -2.76 25.84 11.08
N TYR A 457 -2.02 26.12 12.15
CA TYR A 457 -0.61 26.49 12.04
C TYR A 457 0.24 25.36 11.46
N GLY A 458 -0.01 24.11 11.86
CA GLY A 458 0.62 22.92 11.28
C GLY A 458 0.34 22.80 9.78
N GLY A 459 -0.91 23.02 9.36
CA GLY A 459 -1.28 22.96 7.95
C GLY A 459 -0.62 24.05 7.11
N VAL A 460 -0.50 25.27 7.64
CA VAL A 460 0.16 26.39 6.94
C VAL A 460 1.68 26.25 6.91
N SER A 461 2.27 25.54 7.87
CA SER A 461 3.73 25.32 7.96
C SER A 461 4.21 24.04 7.28
N GLY A 462 3.31 23.22 6.73
CA GLY A 462 3.65 21.91 6.17
C GLY A 462 4.04 20.87 7.23
N ASN A 463 3.75 21.10 8.51
CA ASN A 463 4.13 20.18 9.58
C ASN A 463 2.95 19.27 9.98
N THR A 464 2.94 18.06 9.43
CA THR A 464 1.94 17.01 9.70
C THR A 464 1.82 16.65 11.18
N THR A 465 2.92 16.69 11.94
CA THR A 465 2.91 16.40 13.39
C THR A 465 2.08 17.44 14.17
N LEU A 466 2.19 18.71 13.80
CA LEU A 466 1.40 19.78 14.41
C LEU A 466 -0.07 19.68 14.03
N VAL A 467 -0.39 19.36 12.77
CA VAL A 467 -1.78 19.12 12.32
C VAL A 467 -2.45 18.03 13.15
N ALA A 468 -1.75 16.91 13.31
CA ALA A 468 -2.22 15.79 14.09
C ALA A 468 -2.37 16.11 15.57
N GLY A 469 -1.34 16.65 16.21
CA GLY A 469 -1.38 17.01 17.62
C GLY A 469 -2.47 18.04 17.92
N GLY A 470 -2.64 19.03 17.04
CA GLY A 470 -3.72 20.01 17.09
C GLY A 470 -5.11 19.37 16.96
N SER A 471 -5.28 18.41 16.04
CA SER A 471 -6.54 17.68 15.85
C SER A 471 -6.94 16.87 17.09
N VAL A 472 -6.00 16.14 17.71
CA VAL A 472 -6.25 15.38 18.95
C VAL A 472 -6.66 16.31 20.09
N LEU A 473 -5.97 17.45 20.23
CA LEU A 473 -6.33 18.46 21.23
C LEU A 473 -7.71 19.06 20.96
N ALA A 474 -8.02 19.39 19.70
CA ALA A 474 -9.31 19.93 19.31
C ALA A 474 -10.45 18.95 19.67
N GLU A 475 -10.27 17.66 19.40
CA GLU A 475 -11.24 16.63 19.74
C GLU A 475 -11.45 16.52 21.27
N LEU A 476 -10.36 16.47 22.05
CA LEU A 476 -10.45 16.48 23.52
C LEU A 476 -11.16 17.73 24.06
N GLY A 477 -10.94 18.89 23.44
CA GLY A 477 -11.64 20.14 23.74
C GLY A 477 -13.15 20.06 23.42
N LEU A 478 -13.50 19.50 22.26
CA LEU A 478 -14.88 19.26 21.86
C LEU A 478 -15.61 18.35 22.85
N LEU A 479 -14.95 17.28 23.31
CA LEU A 479 -15.48 16.38 24.34
C LEU A 479 -15.79 17.10 25.66
N GLY A 480 -14.90 18.00 26.08
CA GLY A 480 -15.11 18.86 27.25
C GLY A 480 -16.33 19.79 27.10
N CYS A 481 -16.65 20.18 25.86
CA CYS A 481 -17.78 21.06 25.54
C CYS A 481 -19.14 20.34 25.47
N ILE A 482 -19.18 19.01 25.37
CA ILE A 482 -20.43 18.23 25.17
C ILE A 482 -21.53 18.56 26.17
N PRO A 483 -21.28 18.62 27.49
CA PRO A 483 -22.34 18.95 28.45
C PRO A 483 -22.99 20.31 28.20
N VAL A 484 -22.24 21.27 27.65
CA VAL A 484 -22.74 22.59 27.28
C VAL A 484 -23.50 22.54 25.97
N ILE A 485 -22.97 21.84 24.96
CA ILE A 485 -23.65 21.65 23.66
C ILE A 485 -25.03 21.02 23.88
N VAL A 486 -25.11 19.92 24.64
CA VAL A 486 -26.38 19.26 24.98
C VAL A 486 -27.29 20.17 25.80
N GLY A 487 -26.72 20.97 26.72
CA GLY A 487 -27.46 21.96 27.48
C GLY A 487 -28.03 23.11 26.63
N PHE A 488 -27.29 23.55 25.62
CA PHE A 488 -27.67 24.59 24.68
C PHE A 488 -28.75 24.10 23.71
N LEU A 489 -28.59 22.91 23.14
CA LEU A 489 -29.61 22.26 22.30
C LEU A 489 -30.92 22.05 23.08
N GLY A 490 -30.85 21.73 24.37
CA GLY A 490 -32.02 21.68 25.25
C GLY A 490 -32.73 23.03 25.44
N ARG A 491 -32.02 24.16 25.33
CA ARG A 491 -32.64 25.51 25.32
C ARG A 491 -33.21 25.84 23.95
N LEU A 492 -32.48 25.54 22.87
CA LEU A 492 -32.89 25.83 21.50
C LEU A 492 -34.13 25.01 21.08
N GLY A 493 -34.25 23.79 21.61
CA GLY A 493 -35.42 22.93 21.45
C GLY A 493 -36.73 23.50 22.00
N ARG A 494 -36.71 24.67 22.67
CA ARG A 494 -37.93 25.44 22.97
C ARG A 494 -38.72 25.83 21.73
N ARG A 495 -38.14 25.83 20.53
CA ARG A 495 -38.89 26.12 19.28
C ARG A 495 -39.44 24.87 18.57
N LEU A 496 -39.06 23.68 19.01
CA LEU A 496 -39.46 22.42 18.39
C LEU A 496 -40.82 21.90 18.89
N PRO A 497 -41.51 21.04 18.09
CA PRO A 497 -42.76 20.37 18.49
C PRO A 497 -42.57 19.45 19.72
N LEU A 498 -43.68 19.01 20.31
CA LEU A 498 -43.75 18.35 21.63
C LEU A 498 -42.76 17.18 21.80
N THR A 499 -42.73 16.23 20.87
CA THR A 499 -41.90 15.02 20.96
C THR A 499 -40.39 15.32 21.01
N PRO A 500 -39.78 16.02 20.03
CA PRO A 500 -38.35 16.36 20.08
C PRO A 500 -38.01 17.32 21.23
N ARG A 501 -38.92 18.21 21.63
CA ARG A 501 -38.71 19.10 22.79
C ARG A 501 -38.56 18.31 24.09
N ILE A 502 -39.40 17.28 24.31
CA ILE A 502 -39.31 16.43 25.51
C ILE A 502 -38.00 15.63 25.50
N ALA A 503 -37.63 15.04 24.36
CA ALA A 503 -36.39 14.29 24.20
C ALA A 503 -35.14 15.14 24.50
N LEU A 504 -35.03 16.33 23.92
CA LEU A 504 -33.90 17.24 24.16
C LEU A 504 -33.84 17.74 25.61
N ARG A 505 -34.99 17.99 26.24
CA ARG A 505 -35.01 18.36 27.67
C ARG A 505 -34.60 17.21 28.57
N ASP A 506 -35.00 15.97 28.27
CA ASP A 506 -34.54 14.80 29.02
C ASP A 506 -33.03 14.60 28.86
N ALA A 507 -32.52 14.72 27.63
CA ALA A 507 -31.09 14.64 27.34
C ALA A 507 -30.27 15.71 28.09
N ALA A 508 -30.78 16.95 28.13
CA ALA A 508 -30.15 18.06 28.84
C ALA A 508 -30.24 17.97 30.37
N ARG A 509 -31.26 17.29 30.92
CA ARG A 509 -31.35 17.01 32.36
C ARG A 509 -30.45 15.85 32.78
N ASN A 510 -30.36 14.84 31.94
CA ASN A 510 -29.58 13.62 32.18
C ASN A 510 -28.21 13.62 31.48
N ARG A 511 -27.48 14.76 31.55
CA ARG A 511 -26.18 14.96 30.87
C ARG A 511 -25.16 13.87 31.18
N GLY A 512 -25.15 13.37 32.42
CA GLY A 512 -24.24 12.29 32.80
C GLY A 512 -24.50 10.98 32.04
N ARG A 513 -25.72 10.75 31.55
CA ARG A 513 -26.08 9.59 30.71
C ARG A 513 -25.87 9.86 29.23
N THR A 514 -26.20 11.06 28.76
CA THR A 514 -26.19 11.39 27.33
C THR A 514 -24.82 11.82 26.82
N ALA A 515 -24.00 12.51 27.63
CA ALA A 515 -22.72 13.05 27.18
C ALA A 515 -21.75 11.96 26.65
N PRO A 516 -21.57 10.79 27.29
CA PRO A 516 -20.68 9.76 26.74
C PRO A 516 -21.16 9.21 25.39
N ALA A 517 -22.47 8.99 25.22
CA ALA A 517 -23.00 8.47 23.96
C ALA A 517 -22.85 9.51 22.83
N VAL A 518 -23.11 10.78 23.14
CA VAL A 518 -22.94 11.89 22.20
C VAL A 518 -21.45 12.11 21.85
N ALA A 519 -20.54 11.92 22.82
CA ALA A 519 -19.10 11.93 22.61
C ALA A 519 -18.65 10.88 21.61
N ALA A 520 -19.06 9.64 21.84
CA ALA A 520 -18.78 8.50 20.98
C ALA A 520 -19.21 8.76 19.53
N VAL A 521 -20.43 9.28 19.32
CA VAL A 521 -20.94 9.61 17.99
C VAL A 521 -20.18 10.78 17.35
N MET A 522 -19.87 11.84 18.10
CA MET A 522 -19.12 12.98 17.56
C MET A 522 -17.69 12.62 17.18
N ALA A 523 -17.01 11.81 17.98
CA ALA A 523 -15.66 11.30 17.69
C ALA A 523 -15.65 10.49 16.39
N ALA A 524 -16.55 9.51 16.26
CA ALA A 524 -16.65 8.68 15.06
C ALA A 524 -16.97 9.50 13.80
N VAL A 525 -17.85 10.51 13.92
CA VAL A 525 -18.14 11.43 12.81
C VAL A 525 -16.93 12.31 12.49
N ALA A 526 -16.21 12.80 13.49
CA ALA A 526 -15.02 13.61 13.28
C ALA A 526 -13.92 12.83 12.54
N GLY A 527 -13.64 11.58 12.95
CA GLY A 527 -12.70 10.70 12.25
C GLY A 527 -13.11 10.42 10.82
N SER A 528 -14.38 10.06 10.60
CA SER A 528 -14.91 9.80 9.25
C SER A 528 -14.81 11.03 8.34
N VAL A 529 -15.14 12.21 8.87
CA VAL A 529 -15.01 13.48 8.13
C VAL A 529 -13.55 13.81 7.88
N ALA A 530 -12.64 13.59 8.82
CA ALA A 530 -11.21 13.83 8.63
C ALA A 530 -10.64 12.99 7.49
N ILE A 531 -10.96 11.69 7.44
CA ILE A 531 -10.54 10.79 6.35
C ILE A 531 -11.16 11.23 5.01
N ALA A 532 -12.46 11.55 5.00
CA ALA A 532 -13.15 12.02 3.79
C ALA A 532 -12.59 13.36 3.28
N THR A 533 -12.26 14.28 4.18
CA THR A 533 -11.62 15.55 3.82
C THR A 533 -10.20 15.31 3.31
N TYR A 534 -9.38 14.48 3.96
CA TYR A 534 -8.03 14.16 3.48
C TYR A 534 -8.05 13.54 2.09
N THR A 535 -8.88 12.51 1.87
CA THR A 535 -9.02 11.86 0.55
C THR A 535 -9.56 12.82 -0.50
N SER A 536 -10.56 13.64 -0.17
CA SER A 536 -11.07 14.67 -1.09
C SER A 536 -10.04 15.76 -1.40
N SER A 537 -9.22 16.14 -0.43
CA SER A 537 -8.16 17.14 -0.60
C SER A 537 -7.02 16.59 -1.44
N SER A 538 -6.57 15.37 -1.16
CA SER A 538 -5.55 14.69 -1.95
C SER A 538 -6.03 14.42 -3.38
N ALA A 539 -7.31 14.05 -3.57
CA ALA A 539 -7.88 13.93 -4.91
C ALA A 539 -7.90 15.28 -5.64
N ALA A 540 -8.30 16.37 -4.95
CA ALA A 540 -8.32 17.70 -5.54
C ALA A 540 -6.92 18.24 -5.85
N GLU A 541 -5.93 17.95 -5.01
CA GLU A 541 -4.51 18.25 -5.23
C GLU A 541 -3.97 17.47 -6.41
N ASN A 542 -4.21 16.15 -6.44
CA ASN A 542 -3.81 15.30 -7.56
C ASN A 542 -4.48 15.73 -8.87
N ASP A 543 -5.75 16.17 -8.86
CA ASP A 543 -6.45 16.73 -10.01
C ASP A 543 -5.87 18.11 -10.44
N TYR A 544 -5.40 18.91 -9.48
CA TYR A 544 -4.79 20.22 -9.72
C TYR A 544 -3.40 20.07 -10.33
N ASP A 545 -2.58 19.21 -9.73
CA ASP A 545 -1.23 18.84 -10.14
C ASP A 545 -1.23 17.87 -11.31
N HIS A 546 -2.38 17.30 -11.67
CA HIS A 546 -2.53 16.44 -12.82
C HIS A 546 -2.04 17.19 -14.07
N GLN A 547 -0.87 16.77 -14.54
CA GLN A 547 -0.37 17.15 -15.83
C GLN A 547 -1.02 16.20 -16.84
N PRO A 548 -1.93 16.69 -17.70
CA PRO A 548 -2.54 15.85 -18.72
C PRO A 548 -1.43 15.32 -19.62
N ASN A 549 -1.18 14.02 -19.52
CA ASN A 549 -0.41 13.29 -20.51
C ASN A 549 -1.30 13.06 -21.75
N LEU A 550 -0.77 12.39 -22.76
CA LEU A 550 -1.54 11.97 -23.93
C LEU A 550 -2.83 11.27 -23.48
N THR A 551 -3.97 11.70 -24.03
CA THR A 551 -5.26 11.08 -23.71
C THR A 551 -5.25 9.61 -24.12
N ALA A 552 -5.99 8.76 -23.40
CA ALA A 552 -6.10 7.35 -23.73
C ALA A 552 -6.54 7.16 -25.21
N GLY A 553 -5.81 6.31 -25.95
CA GLY A 553 -6.01 6.11 -27.38
C GLY A 553 -5.27 7.10 -28.30
N THR A 554 -4.51 8.04 -27.74
CA THR A 554 -3.63 8.93 -28.51
C THR A 554 -2.22 8.35 -28.59
N ALA A 555 -1.74 8.11 -29.80
CA ALA A 555 -0.35 7.76 -30.05
C ALA A 555 0.47 9.03 -30.33
N ALA A 556 1.59 9.21 -29.63
CA ALA A 556 2.57 10.25 -29.95
C ALA A 556 3.84 9.64 -30.51
N LEU A 557 4.36 10.26 -31.56
CA LEU A 557 5.66 9.95 -32.13
C LEU A 557 6.59 11.13 -31.84
N MET A 558 7.59 10.88 -31.00
CA MET A 558 8.58 11.88 -30.59
C MET A 558 9.97 11.38 -30.96
N THR A 559 10.82 12.29 -31.45
CA THR A 559 12.25 12.05 -31.62
C THR A 559 13.01 13.15 -30.90
N PHE A 560 13.95 12.77 -30.06
CA PHE A 560 14.83 13.70 -29.34
C PHE A 560 16.12 13.99 -30.12
N ASP A 561 16.40 13.18 -31.15
CA ASP A 561 17.53 13.35 -32.05
C ASP A 561 17.08 13.99 -33.38
N THR A 562 17.76 15.07 -33.77
CA THR A 562 17.48 15.77 -35.02
C THR A 562 17.88 14.99 -36.26
N THR A 563 18.81 14.04 -36.15
CA THR A 563 19.24 13.16 -37.26
C THR A 563 18.16 12.13 -37.59
N LYS A 564 17.49 11.57 -36.57
CA LYS A 564 16.40 10.60 -36.69
C LYS A 564 15.05 11.21 -37.10
N LYS A 565 14.99 12.53 -37.31
CA LYS A 565 13.78 13.21 -37.84
C LYS A 565 13.31 12.64 -39.18
N ALA A 566 14.24 12.16 -40.00
CA ALA A 566 13.93 11.55 -41.29
C ALA A 566 13.12 10.25 -41.17
N ASP A 567 13.16 9.58 -40.00
CA ASP A 567 12.48 8.31 -39.76
C ASP A 567 11.05 8.49 -39.22
N LEU A 568 10.69 9.69 -38.74
CA LEU A 568 9.34 9.98 -38.23
C LEU A 568 8.20 9.65 -39.23
N PRO A 569 8.32 9.93 -40.55
CA PRO A 569 7.31 9.50 -41.51
C PRO A 569 7.17 7.98 -41.59
N ARG A 570 8.26 7.23 -41.43
CA ARG A 570 8.27 5.77 -41.44
C ARG A 570 7.68 5.19 -40.15
N ALA A 571 8.06 5.73 -39.00
CA ALA A 571 7.47 5.38 -37.71
C ALA A 571 5.97 5.70 -37.66
N ARG A 572 5.55 6.77 -38.33
CA ARG A 572 4.13 7.12 -38.50
C ARG A 572 3.36 6.11 -39.32
N ALA A 573 3.87 5.75 -40.49
CA ALA A 573 3.25 4.72 -41.31
C ALA A 573 3.12 3.39 -40.52
N ALA A 574 4.14 3.07 -39.71
CA ALA A 574 4.10 1.92 -38.81
C ALA A 574 2.99 2.01 -37.75
N VAL A 575 2.81 3.16 -37.09
CA VAL A 575 1.74 3.34 -36.11
C VAL A 575 0.36 3.27 -36.77
N GLU A 576 0.16 3.92 -37.91
CA GLU A 576 -1.12 3.91 -38.64
C GLU A 576 -1.48 2.52 -39.18
N GLN A 577 -0.49 1.66 -39.45
CA GLN A 577 -0.69 0.29 -39.90
C GLN A 577 -1.08 -0.66 -38.76
N ASN A 578 -0.47 -0.49 -37.57
CA ASN A 578 -0.67 -1.41 -36.45
C ASN A 578 -1.79 -0.97 -35.51
N TYR A 579 -2.14 0.32 -35.50
CA TYR A 579 -3.19 0.86 -34.65
C TYR A 579 -4.35 1.41 -35.49
N PRO A 580 -5.61 1.18 -35.09
CA PRO A 580 -6.78 1.75 -35.76
C PRO A 580 -6.89 3.26 -35.42
N VAL A 581 -6.06 4.09 -36.06
CA VAL A 581 -6.04 5.53 -35.84
C VAL A 581 -7.26 6.17 -36.51
N SER A 582 -8.30 6.47 -35.73
CA SER A 582 -9.54 7.10 -36.22
C SER A 582 -9.60 8.63 -36.03
N GLY A 583 -8.58 9.21 -35.39
CA GLY A 583 -8.52 10.64 -35.04
C GLY A 583 -7.87 11.51 -36.11
N GLY A 584 -8.15 12.82 -36.08
CA GLY A 584 -7.47 13.81 -36.91
C GLY A 584 -6.00 13.98 -36.52
N ARG A 585 -5.13 14.12 -37.52
CA ARG A 585 -3.69 14.33 -37.33
C ARG A 585 -3.41 15.75 -36.81
N THR A 586 -2.49 15.86 -35.86
CA THR A 586 -1.86 17.13 -35.47
C THR A 586 -0.35 16.94 -35.53
N ASP A 587 0.32 17.47 -36.57
CA ASP A 587 1.77 17.58 -36.51
C ASP A 587 2.14 18.83 -35.73
N LEU A 588 2.78 18.64 -34.59
CA LEU A 588 3.56 19.71 -33.99
C LEU A 588 4.90 19.77 -34.73
N GLY A 589 5.17 20.92 -35.37
CA GLY A 589 6.45 21.21 -36.00
C GLY A 589 7.57 21.39 -34.97
N ARG A 590 8.82 21.24 -35.43
CA ARG A 590 10.09 21.33 -34.66
C ARG A 590 10.02 22.36 -33.53
N LEU A 591 10.10 21.89 -32.28
CA LEU A 591 10.30 22.72 -31.09
C LEU A 591 11.80 23.01 -30.98
N TRP A 592 12.19 24.29 -31.00
CA TRP A 592 13.59 24.73 -30.90
C TRP A 592 13.77 25.52 -29.61
N ALA A 593 14.54 24.98 -28.67
CA ALA A 593 15.02 25.73 -27.51
C ALA A 593 16.48 26.07 -27.75
N GLY A 594 16.77 27.24 -28.34
CA GLY A 594 18.12 27.78 -28.49
C GLY A 594 19.13 26.90 -29.24
N SER A 595 20.34 27.42 -29.47
CA SER A 595 21.43 26.65 -30.10
C SER A 595 22.36 25.96 -29.09
N ASP A 596 22.30 26.33 -27.80
CA ASP A 596 23.25 25.90 -26.75
C ASP A 596 22.55 25.38 -25.47
N CYS A 597 21.37 24.75 -25.60
CA CYS A 597 20.63 24.20 -24.45
C CYS A 597 21.03 22.75 -24.12
N SER A 598 22.32 22.41 -24.22
CA SER A 598 22.84 21.07 -23.94
C SER A 598 23.12 20.81 -22.45
N VAL A 599 23.08 21.84 -21.60
CA VAL A 599 23.27 21.73 -20.15
C VAL A 599 21.96 22.07 -19.45
N TYR A 600 21.23 21.04 -19.01
CA TYR A 600 20.14 21.24 -18.04
C TYR A 600 20.77 21.59 -16.68
N TYR A 601 20.14 22.49 -15.91
CA TYR A 601 20.48 22.88 -14.53
C TYR A 601 21.47 24.04 -14.28
N GLU A 602 22.04 24.68 -15.30
CA GLU A 602 22.75 25.96 -15.10
C GLU A 602 21.79 27.15 -15.27
N GLU A 603 21.60 27.95 -14.21
CA GLU A 603 20.68 29.10 -14.18
C GLU A 603 21.00 30.20 -15.22
N GLU A 604 22.19 30.19 -15.83
CA GLU A 604 22.69 31.30 -16.66
C GLU A 604 22.25 31.27 -18.13
N ASN A 605 21.77 30.15 -18.67
CA ASN A 605 21.40 30.07 -20.08
C ASN A 605 19.88 30.19 -20.25
N GLY A 606 19.43 31.38 -20.66
CA GLY A 606 18.05 31.72 -21.03
C GLY A 606 17.53 30.97 -22.25
N CYS A 607 17.50 29.65 -22.18
CA CYS A 607 16.75 28.77 -23.05
C CYS A 607 15.27 29.10 -22.83
N GLY A 608 14.66 29.81 -23.78
CA GLY A 608 13.27 30.26 -23.68
C GLY A 608 12.33 29.15 -23.19
N THR A 609 11.36 29.50 -22.36
CA THR A 609 10.41 28.52 -21.81
C THR A 609 9.41 28.09 -22.87
N LEU A 610 9.26 26.78 -23.03
CA LEU A 610 8.11 26.22 -23.73
C LEU A 610 7.01 25.97 -22.68
N ASP A 611 5.92 26.68 -22.79
CA ASP A 611 4.77 26.48 -21.92
C ASP A 611 3.66 25.78 -22.71
N ILE A 612 3.30 24.56 -22.31
CA ILE A 612 2.15 23.87 -22.87
C ILE A 612 0.92 24.54 -22.25
N VAL A 613 0.26 25.40 -23.03
CA VAL A 613 -0.90 26.14 -22.55
C VAL A 613 -2.04 25.17 -22.24
N LYS A 614 -2.28 24.95 -20.95
CA LYS A 614 -3.40 24.16 -20.43
C LYS A 614 -4.71 24.77 -20.93
N PRO A 615 -5.59 24.02 -21.63
CA PRO A 615 -6.93 24.53 -21.94
C PRO A 615 -7.68 24.75 -20.62
N THR A 616 -7.96 26.01 -20.31
CA THR A 616 -8.66 26.42 -19.08
C THR A 616 -10.14 26.58 -19.38
N GLY A 617 -10.91 25.50 -19.15
CA GLY A 617 -12.35 25.49 -19.35
C GLY A 617 -13.02 24.23 -18.79
N LYS A 618 -14.33 24.28 -18.53
CA LYS A 618 -15.10 23.06 -18.25
C LYS A 618 -15.02 22.17 -19.49
N ALA A 619 -14.56 20.92 -19.30
CA ALA A 619 -14.32 19.91 -20.34
C ALA A 619 -13.03 20.07 -21.19
N HIS A 620 -12.04 20.86 -20.75
CA HIS A 620 -10.70 20.87 -21.38
C HIS A 620 -10.71 21.15 -22.90
N SER A 621 -11.69 21.89 -23.40
CA SER A 621 -11.72 22.31 -24.81
C SER A 621 -10.69 23.42 -25.04
N CYS A 622 -9.78 23.23 -26.00
CA CYS A 622 -8.97 24.33 -26.53
C CYS A 622 -9.89 25.41 -27.13
N PRO A 623 -9.59 26.72 -26.94
CA PRO A 623 -10.28 27.79 -27.65
C PRO A 623 -10.10 27.72 -29.16
#